data_AF-A0A534M5X0-F1
#
_entry.id   AF-A0A534M5X0-F1
#
_cell.length_a   1.000
_cell.length_b   1.000
_cell.length_c   1.000
_cell.angle_alpha   90.00
_cell.angle_beta   90.00
_cell.angle_gamma   90.00
#
_symmetry.space_group_name_H-M   'P 1'
#
loop_
_entity.id
_entity.type
_entity.pdbx_description
1 polymer ?
#
loop_
_entity_poly.entity_id
_entity_poly.type
_entity_poly.pdbx_seq_one_letter_code
_entity_poly.pdbx_strand_id
1 'polypeptide(L)'
;MIALLAAIAIVVAVFATWQILRPRSIAEVLSMEHLKAGDNIVVQGTITLIAQERTGRGTRVILQLDGDRSCGDGEPWSGSVLGDPNKSYAVGDSYQTTLHLQSFSINGDAAVWAPELACPFPALHRSIGVVIDAVSQVRDLWLVYNGTDGGGWSHYEIHAKNATGYQPDRVPAVLLKSLPFKGAGNVIDSAKEWKSVADLFYLSISAAIGAESPPGFSVADRMTSLALPSSVNGMLRFVDTDSNGLVNAGDRIDIRPPATENSNGWNSYMIRIGNWSIGAPAYGSAVHVFLVGPGGVLDALPAAVTATASSISASRP
;
A
#
# COMPACT_ATOMS: atom_id res chain seq x y z
N MET A 1 -27.72 -36.53 -38.24
CA MET A 1 -27.15 -36.67 -36.87
C MET A 1 -25.72 -36.15 -36.80
N ILE A 2 -24.77 -36.65 -37.61
CA ILE A 2 -23.35 -36.22 -37.60
C ILE A 2 -23.18 -34.71 -37.92
N ALA A 3 -23.89 -34.18 -38.92
CA ALA A 3 -23.81 -32.75 -39.27
C ALA A 3 -24.31 -31.81 -38.15
N LEU A 4 -25.31 -32.23 -37.39
CA LEU A 4 -25.84 -31.47 -36.25
C LEU A 4 -24.85 -31.43 -35.09
N LEU A 5 -24.20 -32.57 -34.79
CA LEU A 5 -23.16 -32.66 -33.76
C LEU A 5 -21.93 -31.82 -34.13
N ALA A 6 -21.52 -31.83 -35.41
CA ALA A 6 -20.43 -30.99 -35.89
C ALA A 6 -20.76 -29.49 -35.77
N ALA A 7 -21.98 -29.08 -36.12
CA ALA A 7 -22.41 -27.69 -35.99
C ALA A 7 -22.42 -27.21 -34.53
N ILE A 8 -22.92 -28.04 -33.60
CA ILE A 8 -22.91 -27.73 -32.16
C ILE A 8 -21.48 -27.61 -31.65
N ALA A 9 -20.60 -28.54 -32.03
CA ALA A 9 -19.19 -28.50 -31.61
C ALA A 9 -18.47 -27.23 -32.09
N ILE A 10 -18.73 -26.79 -33.32
CA ILE A 10 -18.15 -25.54 -33.86
C ILE A 10 -18.68 -24.33 -33.08
N VAL A 11 -19.99 -24.24 -32.82
CA VAL A 11 -20.57 -23.12 -32.07
C VAL A 11 -20.02 -23.07 -30.64
N VAL A 12 -19.91 -24.23 -29.97
CA VAL A 12 -19.32 -24.32 -28.64
C VAL A 12 -17.84 -23.92 -28.65
N ALA A 13 -17.06 -24.36 -29.64
CA ALA A 13 -15.64 -23.99 -29.76
C ALA A 13 -15.43 -22.49 -30.06
N VAL A 14 -16.26 -21.91 -30.94
CA VAL A 14 -16.22 -20.47 -31.25
C VAL A 14 -16.62 -19.65 -30.02
N PHE A 15 -17.69 -20.05 -29.32
CA PHE A 15 -18.09 -19.37 -28.09
C PHE A 15 -17.03 -19.50 -26.99
N ALA A 16 -16.44 -20.69 -26.80
CA ALA A 16 -15.36 -20.90 -25.84
C ALA A 16 -14.13 -20.04 -26.18
N THR A 17 -13.76 -19.97 -27.46
CA THR A 17 -12.64 -19.13 -27.93
C THR A 17 -12.93 -17.65 -27.72
N TRP A 18 -14.16 -17.21 -28.02
CA TRP A 18 -14.59 -15.83 -27.75
C TRP A 18 -14.60 -15.51 -26.26
N GLN A 19 -15.06 -16.42 -25.40
CA GLN A 19 -15.02 -16.24 -23.94
C GLN A 19 -13.60 -16.14 -23.39
N ILE A 20 -12.62 -16.79 -24.03
CA ILE A 20 -11.21 -16.72 -23.64
C ILE A 20 -10.58 -15.39 -24.10
N LEU A 21 -10.91 -14.92 -25.30
CA LEU A 21 -10.24 -13.78 -25.94
C LEU A 21 -10.93 -12.43 -25.72
N ARG A 22 -12.19 -12.41 -25.26
CA ARG A 22 -12.91 -11.14 -25.06
C ARG A 22 -12.25 -10.32 -23.95
N PRO A 23 -12.17 -8.98 -24.11
CA PRO A 23 -11.87 -8.10 -22.99
C PRO A 23 -12.86 -8.33 -21.86
N ARG A 24 -12.33 -8.41 -20.64
CA ARG A 24 -13.12 -8.56 -19.41
C ARG A 24 -13.34 -7.22 -18.74
N SER A 25 -14.42 -7.10 -17.98
CA SER A 25 -14.55 -5.98 -17.04
C SER A 25 -13.67 -6.21 -15.81
N ILE A 26 -13.38 -5.15 -15.06
CA ILE A 26 -12.68 -5.28 -13.77
C ILE A 26 -13.48 -6.17 -12.81
N ALA A 27 -14.81 -6.01 -12.77
CA ALA A 27 -15.69 -6.83 -11.94
C ALA A 27 -15.55 -8.32 -12.23
N GLU A 28 -15.46 -8.70 -13.51
CA GLU A 28 -15.25 -10.08 -13.90
C GLU A 28 -13.91 -10.62 -13.38
N VAL A 29 -12.82 -9.84 -13.51
CA VAL A 29 -11.50 -10.23 -12.98
C VAL A 29 -11.52 -10.39 -11.46
N LEU A 30 -12.14 -9.46 -10.74
CA LEU A 30 -12.21 -9.49 -9.28
C LEU A 30 -13.16 -10.58 -8.73
N SER A 31 -14.05 -11.09 -9.58
CA SER A 31 -14.93 -12.22 -9.26
C SER A 31 -14.28 -13.59 -9.48
N MET A 32 -13.09 -13.65 -10.10
CA MET A 32 -12.39 -14.91 -10.34
C MET A 32 -11.97 -15.56 -9.02
N GLU A 33 -12.22 -16.86 -8.91
CA GLU A 33 -11.91 -17.63 -7.70
C GLU A 33 -10.39 -17.80 -7.51
N HIS A 34 -9.65 -17.94 -8.61
CA HIS A 34 -8.20 -18.05 -8.63
C HIS A 34 -7.61 -17.33 -9.85
N LEU A 35 -6.52 -16.61 -9.62
CA LEU A 35 -5.67 -15.99 -10.62
C LEU A 35 -4.37 -16.78 -10.71
N LYS A 36 -3.84 -16.92 -11.92
CA LYS A 36 -2.64 -17.74 -12.15
C LYS A 36 -1.49 -16.88 -12.63
N ALA A 37 -0.32 -17.07 -12.04
CA ALA A 37 0.90 -16.40 -12.50
C ALA A 37 1.24 -16.83 -13.95
N GLY A 38 1.63 -15.86 -14.76
CA GLY A 38 1.94 -16.01 -16.18
C GLY A 38 0.75 -15.79 -17.12
N ASP A 39 -0.47 -15.71 -16.59
CA ASP A 39 -1.65 -15.41 -17.41
C ASP A 39 -1.71 -13.92 -17.75
N ASN A 40 -2.27 -13.62 -18.92
CA ASN A 40 -2.54 -12.26 -19.38
C ASN A 40 -4.04 -12.07 -19.56
N ILE A 41 -4.60 -11.06 -18.91
CA ILE A 41 -6.03 -10.76 -18.98
C ILE A 41 -6.21 -9.37 -19.58
N VAL A 42 -6.85 -9.29 -20.74
CA VAL A 42 -7.23 -8.01 -21.33
C VAL A 42 -8.46 -7.49 -20.58
N VAL A 43 -8.36 -6.27 -20.07
CA VAL A 43 -9.44 -5.58 -19.37
C VAL A 43 -9.84 -4.34 -20.13
N GLN A 44 -11.15 -4.09 -20.21
CA GLN A 44 -11.71 -2.90 -20.81
C GLN A 44 -12.84 -2.34 -19.94
N GLY A 45 -12.94 -1.02 -19.89
CA GLY A 45 -14.03 -0.30 -19.23
C GLY A 45 -14.04 1.19 -19.58
N THR A 46 -15.02 1.90 -19.06
CA THR A 46 -15.15 3.36 -19.14
C THR A 46 -14.51 4.01 -17.92
N ILE A 47 -13.68 5.03 -18.10
CA ILE A 47 -13.08 5.78 -16.99
C ILE A 47 -14.19 6.57 -16.27
N THR A 48 -14.33 6.37 -14.96
CA THR A 48 -15.31 7.07 -14.11
C THR A 48 -14.67 8.01 -13.11
N LEU A 49 -13.39 7.81 -12.76
CA LEU A 49 -12.60 8.70 -11.92
C LEU A 49 -11.12 8.60 -12.28
N ILE A 50 -10.42 9.72 -12.15
CA ILE A 50 -8.97 9.80 -12.35
C ILE A 50 -8.35 10.40 -11.10
N ALA A 51 -7.37 9.70 -10.55
CA ALA A 51 -6.56 10.17 -9.44
C ALA A 51 -5.09 10.14 -9.83
N GLN A 52 -4.33 11.11 -9.33
CA GLN A 52 -2.89 11.14 -9.43
C GLN A 52 -2.28 11.24 -8.05
N GLU A 53 -1.21 10.48 -7.87
CA GLU A 53 -0.50 10.40 -6.61
C GLU A 53 1.02 10.39 -6.84
N ARG A 54 1.76 11.22 -6.10
CA ARG A 54 3.22 11.08 -6.00
C ARG A 54 3.59 10.17 -4.84
N THR A 55 4.41 9.18 -5.12
CA THR A 55 4.88 8.21 -4.13
C THR A 55 6.39 8.14 -4.07
N GLY A 56 6.93 7.42 -3.08
CA GLY A 56 8.35 7.05 -3.04
C GLY A 56 8.87 6.33 -4.29
N ARG A 57 7.97 5.79 -5.13
CA ARG A 57 8.30 5.14 -6.41
C ARG A 57 8.07 6.02 -7.64
N GLY A 58 7.78 7.30 -7.43
CA GLY A 58 7.38 8.23 -8.47
C GLY A 58 5.87 8.41 -8.58
N THR A 59 5.45 9.02 -9.67
CA THR A 59 4.06 9.42 -9.92
C THR A 59 3.24 8.25 -10.45
N ARG A 60 2.08 8.02 -9.84
CA ARG A 60 1.08 7.03 -10.26
C ARG A 60 -0.16 7.76 -10.74
N VAL A 61 -0.71 7.30 -11.85
CA VAL A 61 -2.08 7.64 -12.26
C VAL A 61 -2.94 6.42 -11.97
N ILE A 62 -4.05 6.64 -11.29
CA ILE A 62 -5.00 5.61 -10.88
C ILE A 62 -6.31 5.91 -11.59
N LEU A 63 -6.81 4.92 -12.32
CA LEU A 63 -8.04 5.02 -13.09
C LEU A 63 -9.09 4.11 -12.46
N GLN A 64 -10.23 4.68 -12.13
CA GLN A 64 -11.42 3.92 -11.78
C GLN A 64 -12.17 3.59 -13.07
N LEU A 65 -12.34 2.30 -13.35
CA LEU A 65 -13.18 1.83 -14.45
C LEU A 65 -14.59 1.54 -13.95
N ASP A 66 -15.56 1.60 -14.85
CA ASP A 66 -16.93 1.17 -14.59
C ASP A 66 -17.00 -0.32 -14.21
N GLY A 67 -18.10 -0.68 -13.53
CA GLY A 67 -18.41 -2.07 -13.21
C GLY A 67 -17.91 -2.57 -11.85
N ASP A 68 -16.92 -1.96 -11.21
CA ASP A 68 -16.52 -2.36 -9.85
C ASP A 68 -16.17 -1.19 -8.93
N ARG A 69 -16.56 -1.30 -7.65
CA ARG A 69 -16.31 -0.32 -6.58
C ARG A 69 -15.74 -1.00 -5.33
N SER A 70 -15.11 -2.16 -5.50
CA SER A 70 -14.90 -3.08 -4.38
C SER A 70 -13.77 -2.70 -3.41
N CYS A 71 -13.03 -1.62 -3.70
CA CYS A 71 -12.15 -0.93 -2.75
C CYS A 71 -12.70 0.42 -2.24
N GLY A 72 -13.97 0.72 -2.53
CA GLY A 72 -14.67 1.93 -2.09
C GLY A 72 -14.80 3.01 -3.17
N ASP A 73 -15.81 3.86 -3.03
CA ASP A 73 -16.01 5.08 -3.81
C ASP A 73 -15.33 6.27 -3.12
N GLY A 74 -14.63 7.11 -3.89
CA GLY A 74 -14.29 8.47 -3.47
C GLY A 74 -12.91 8.71 -2.87
N GLU A 75 -12.10 7.67 -2.64
CA GLU A 75 -10.70 7.82 -2.22
C GLU A 75 -9.77 7.69 -3.44
N PRO A 76 -8.80 8.60 -3.65
CA PRO A 76 -7.94 8.61 -4.84
C PRO A 76 -7.07 7.36 -5.03
N TRP A 77 -6.94 6.52 -3.99
CA TRP A 77 -6.20 5.26 -4.02
C TRP A 77 -7.09 4.02 -4.19
N SER A 78 -8.41 4.15 -4.33
CA SER A 78 -9.35 3.03 -4.46
C SER A 78 -9.66 2.62 -5.91
N GLY A 79 -9.07 3.30 -6.90
CA GLY A 79 -9.31 3.02 -8.31
C GLY A 79 -8.90 1.62 -8.77
N SER A 80 -9.41 1.22 -9.93
CA SER A 80 -9.26 -0.13 -10.45
C SER A 80 -7.83 -0.43 -10.91
N VAL A 81 -7.29 0.40 -11.81
CA VAL A 81 -6.05 0.12 -12.56
C VAL A 81 -5.07 1.28 -12.52
N LEU A 82 -3.81 0.98 -12.78
CA LEU A 82 -2.78 1.98 -13.01
C LEU A 82 -2.76 2.43 -14.48
N GLY A 83 -2.80 3.74 -14.66
CA GLY A 83 -2.53 4.42 -15.91
C GLY A 83 -1.05 4.77 -16.05
N ASP A 84 -0.64 5.01 -17.30
CA ASP A 84 0.66 5.58 -17.64
C ASP A 84 0.68 7.06 -17.24
N PRO A 85 1.58 7.49 -16.34
CA PRO A 85 1.65 8.87 -15.88
C PRO A 85 1.99 9.88 -16.98
N ASN A 86 2.46 9.42 -18.15
CA ASN A 86 2.78 10.27 -19.29
C ASN A 86 1.63 10.40 -20.29
N LYS A 87 0.49 9.76 -20.04
CA LYS A 87 -0.71 9.85 -20.89
C LYS A 87 -1.76 10.76 -20.26
N SER A 88 -2.57 11.35 -21.14
CA SER A 88 -3.74 12.13 -20.72
C SER A 88 -4.96 11.22 -20.67
N TYR A 89 -5.83 11.48 -19.69
CA TYR A 89 -7.05 10.71 -19.45
C TYR A 89 -8.22 11.66 -19.22
N ALA A 90 -9.40 11.31 -19.73
CA ALA A 90 -10.65 11.99 -19.40
C ALA A 90 -11.70 11.00 -18.88
N VAL A 91 -12.55 11.48 -17.97
CA VAL A 91 -13.72 10.72 -17.51
C VAL A 91 -14.70 10.56 -18.68
N GLY A 92 -15.21 9.35 -18.88
CA GLY A 92 -16.05 8.97 -20.01
C GLY A 92 -15.29 8.29 -21.17
N ASP A 93 -13.96 8.35 -21.18
CA ASP A 93 -13.16 7.66 -22.19
C ASP A 93 -13.18 6.14 -21.98
N SER A 94 -13.15 5.39 -23.08
CA SER A 94 -12.88 3.95 -23.02
C SER A 94 -11.40 3.71 -22.77
N TYR A 95 -11.08 2.86 -21.80
CA TYR A 95 -9.73 2.43 -21.48
C TYR A 95 -9.61 0.93 -21.60
N GLN A 96 -8.51 0.48 -22.19
CA GLN A 96 -8.14 -0.93 -22.30
C GLN A 96 -6.69 -1.11 -21.88
N THR A 97 -6.45 -2.14 -21.05
CA THR A 97 -5.10 -2.54 -20.63
C THR A 97 -5.00 -4.05 -20.54
N THR A 98 -3.78 -4.57 -20.46
CA THR A 98 -3.50 -5.98 -20.19
C THR A 98 -2.95 -6.10 -18.79
N LEU A 99 -3.58 -6.95 -17.98
CA LEU A 99 -3.09 -7.35 -16.67
C LEU A 99 -2.10 -8.49 -16.84
N HIS A 100 -0.85 -8.28 -16.42
CA HIS A 100 0.19 -9.31 -16.46
C HIS A 100 0.26 -9.96 -15.08
N LEU A 101 -0.38 -11.12 -14.91
CA LEU A 101 -0.41 -11.77 -13.61
C LEU A 101 0.96 -12.34 -13.26
N GLN A 102 1.49 -11.93 -12.12
CA GLN A 102 2.83 -12.28 -11.66
C GLN A 102 2.75 -12.88 -10.26
N SER A 103 3.63 -13.85 -9.99
CA SER A 103 3.85 -14.33 -8.63
C SER A 103 4.84 -13.42 -7.89
N PHE A 104 4.58 -13.21 -6.61
CA PHE A 104 5.48 -12.54 -5.68
C PHE A 104 5.19 -12.99 -4.25
N SER A 105 5.85 -12.39 -3.27
CA SER A 105 5.51 -12.59 -1.85
C SER A 105 5.15 -11.29 -1.16
N ILE A 106 4.19 -11.32 -0.25
CA ILE A 106 3.90 -10.23 0.69
C ILE A 106 4.05 -10.73 2.12
N ASN A 107 4.93 -10.10 2.91
CA ASN A 107 5.22 -10.51 4.29
C ASN A 107 5.68 -11.98 4.44
N GLY A 108 6.13 -12.60 3.35
CA GLY A 108 6.48 -14.03 3.27
C GLY A 108 5.37 -14.95 2.75
N ASP A 109 4.12 -14.48 2.64
CA ASP A 109 3.05 -15.24 1.98
C ASP A 109 3.21 -15.19 0.46
N ALA A 110 3.00 -16.32 -0.23
CA ALA A 110 2.97 -16.36 -1.69
C ALA A 110 1.72 -15.68 -2.21
N ALA A 111 1.84 -14.90 -3.28
CA ALA A 111 0.74 -14.15 -3.86
C ALA A 111 0.81 -14.09 -5.39
N VAL A 112 -0.35 -13.95 -6.02
CA VAL A 112 -0.50 -13.68 -7.45
C VAL A 112 -1.30 -12.39 -7.62
N TRP A 113 -0.76 -11.46 -8.39
CA TRP A 113 -1.44 -10.21 -8.73
C TRP A 113 -0.86 -9.58 -9.99
N ALA A 114 -1.54 -8.57 -10.54
CA ALA A 114 -1.04 -7.76 -11.64
C ALA A 114 -0.55 -6.40 -11.10
N PRO A 115 0.67 -5.94 -11.45
CA PRO A 115 1.14 -4.61 -11.07
C PRO A 115 0.26 -3.49 -11.66
N GLU A 116 -0.44 -3.74 -12.76
CA GLU A 116 -1.40 -2.82 -13.37
C GLU A 116 -2.71 -2.69 -12.59
N LEU A 117 -3.00 -3.60 -11.65
CA LEU A 117 -4.26 -3.62 -10.92
C LEU A 117 -4.04 -3.06 -9.52
N ALA A 118 -4.64 -1.92 -9.21
CA ALA A 118 -4.38 -1.19 -7.96
C ALA A 118 -5.21 -1.71 -6.77
N CYS A 119 -6.39 -2.26 -7.07
CA CYS A 119 -7.35 -2.76 -6.08
C CYS A 119 -7.55 -4.28 -6.24
N PRO A 120 -7.42 -5.09 -5.18
CA PRO A 120 -7.25 -4.70 -3.77
C PRO A 120 -5.82 -4.43 -3.30
N PHE A 121 -4.80 -4.93 -4.01
CA PHE A 121 -3.40 -4.65 -3.65
C PHE A 121 -2.76 -3.69 -4.65
N PRO A 122 -2.06 -2.63 -4.22
CA PRO A 122 -1.78 -2.24 -2.83
C PRO A 122 -2.86 -1.37 -2.15
N ALA A 123 -3.97 -1.04 -2.81
CA ALA A 123 -4.96 -0.06 -2.34
C ALA A 123 -5.41 -0.26 -0.89
N LEU A 124 -5.85 -1.47 -0.51
CA LEU A 124 -6.39 -1.71 0.84
C LEU A 124 -5.36 -1.50 1.95
N HIS A 125 -4.10 -1.89 1.72
CA HIS A 125 -3.03 -1.67 2.70
C HIS A 125 -2.77 -0.18 2.92
N ARG A 126 -2.94 0.64 1.86
CA ARG A 126 -2.80 2.09 1.94
C ARG A 126 -3.99 2.74 2.63
N SER A 127 -5.20 2.30 2.34
CA SER A 127 -6.40 2.73 3.07
C SER A 127 -6.27 2.45 4.57
N ILE A 128 -5.70 1.29 4.93
CA ILE A 128 -5.39 0.97 6.33
C ILE A 128 -4.38 1.99 6.90
N GLY A 129 -3.30 2.31 6.18
CA GLY A 129 -2.34 3.34 6.60
C GLY A 129 -3.00 4.69 6.91
N VAL A 130 -3.89 5.16 6.04
CA VAL A 130 -4.64 6.42 6.24
C VAL A 130 -5.50 6.40 7.51
N VAL A 131 -6.18 5.30 7.77
CA VAL A 131 -6.96 5.13 9.02
C VAL A 131 -6.05 5.17 10.25
N ILE A 132 -4.87 4.55 10.17
CA ILE A 132 -3.92 4.51 11.27
C ILE A 132 -3.25 5.89 11.50
N ASP A 133 -2.97 6.64 10.44
CA ASP A 133 -2.49 8.01 10.55
C ASP A 133 -3.52 8.92 11.24
N ALA A 134 -4.82 8.71 10.99
CA ALA A 134 -5.87 9.41 11.71
C ALA A 134 -5.87 9.07 13.21
N VAL A 135 -5.58 7.82 13.61
CA VAL A 135 -5.41 7.43 15.02
C VAL A 135 -4.26 8.19 15.67
N SER A 136 -3.14 8.35 14.96
CA SER A 136 -1.99 9.16 15.39
C SER A 136 -2.33 10.63 15.55
N GLN A 137 -3.09 11.20 14.62
CA GLN A 137 -3.56 12.59 14.73
C GLN A 137 -4.46 12.84 15.95
N VAL A 138 -5.18 11.83 16.45
CA VAL A 138 -5.94 11.92 17.71
C VAL A 138 -5.01 11.95 18.94
N ARG A 139 -3.76 11.51 18.79
CA ARG A 139 -2.69 11.56 19.80
C ARG A 139 -1.72 12.73 19.60
N ASP A 140 -2.12 13.74 18.83
CA ASP A 140 -1.40 14.98 18.58
C ASP A 140 -0.06 14.87 17.85
N LEU A 141 0.38 13.67 17.44
CA LEU A 141 1.59 13.45 16.65
C LEU A 141 1.36 12.42 15.56
N TRP A 142 1.80 12.71 14.35
CA TRP A 142 1.74 11.78 13.22
C TRP A 142 2.98 11.94 12.34
N LEU A 143 3.17 10.97 11.45
CA LEU A 143 4.30 10.94 10.53
C LEU A 143 3.81 11.20 9.11
N VAL A 144 4.62 11.91 8.34
CA VAL A 144 4.38 12.12 6.90
C VAL A 144 5.64 11.78 6.13
N TYR A 145 5.52 10.87 5.17
CA TYR A 145 6.64 10.46 4.32
C TYR A 145 7.10 11.62 3.42
N ASN A 146 8.35 12.03 3.55
CA ASN A 146 8.96 13.16 2.83
C ASN A 146 10.06 12.72 1.84
N GLY A 147 9.99 11.48 1.36
CA GLY A 147 10.89 10.95 0.33
C GLY A 147 11.97 10.01 0.86
N THR A 148 12.77 9.48 -0.07
CA THR A 148 13.87 8.56 0.24
C THR A 148 15.16 9.10 -0.39
N ASP A 149 16.24 9.17 0.39
CA ASP A 149 17.55 9.61 -0.10
C ASP A 149 18.28 8.52 -0.91
N GLY A 150 19.37 8.92 -1.58
CA GLY A 150 20.21 7.99 -2.34
C GLY A 150 20.92 6.92 -1.50
N GLY A 151 20.91 7.05 -0.17
CA GLY A 151 21.40 6.04 0.78
C GLY A 151 20.32 5.04 1.22
N GLY A 152 19.09 5.16 0.72
CA GLY A 152 17.97 4.29 1.05
C GLY A 152 17.25 4.66 2.36
N TRP A 153 17.52 5.83 2.94
CA TRP A 153 16.78 6.32 4.09
C TRP A 153 15.49 6.99 3.66
N SER A 154 14.38 6.50 4.17
CA SER A 154 13.06 7.08 4.01
C SER A 154 12.81 8.07 5.14
N HIS A 155 12.59 9.32 4.79
CA HIS A 155 12.40 10.42 5.72
C HIS A 155 10.93 10.51 6.09
N TYR A 156 10.62 10.46 7.38
CA TYR A 156 9.28 10.70 7.89
C TYR A 156 9.32 11.94 8.77
N GLU A 157 8.71 13.02 8.31
CA GLU A 157 8.57 14.25 9.07
C GLU A 157 7.56 14.04 10.19
N ILE A 158 7.94 14.50 11.39
CA ILE A 158 7.08 14.52 12.55
C ILE A 158 6.21 15.76 12.45
N HIS A 159 4.90 15.55 12.49
CA HIS A 159 3.94 16.63 12.61
C HIS A 159 3.21 16.54 13.93
N ALA A 160 2.86 17.68 14.50
CA ALA A 160 2.10 17.77 15.73
C ALA A 160 0.97 18.79 15.64
N LYS A 161 -0.13 18.55 16.36
CA LYS A 161 -1.23 19.54 16.48
C LYS A 161 -0.85 20.70 17.40
N ASN A 162 0.01 20.41 18.37
CA ASN A 162 0.46 21.34 19.39
C ASN A 162 1.98 21.55 19.27
N ALA A 163 2.49 22.71 19.67
CA ALA A 163 3.92 23.00 19.72
C ALA A 163 4.66 22.30 20.89
N THR A 164 4.15 21.16 21.37
CA THR A 164 4.71 20.45 22.51
C THR A 164 5.94 19.68 22.07
N GLY A 165 7.09 19.94 22.72
CA GLY A 165 8.29 19.14 22.54
C GLY A 165 8.50 18.13 23.67
N TYR A 166 9.00 16.96 23.30
CA TYR A 166 9.25 15.85 24.22
C TYR A 166 10.74 15.58 24.36
N GLN A 167 11.19 15.23 25.56
CA GLN A 167 12.60 14.88 25.80
C GLN A 167 12.95 13.57 25.06
N PRO A 168 13.94 13.56 24.14
CA PRO A 168 14.26 12.38 23.33
C PRO A 168 14.62 11.13 24.16
N ASP A 169 15.21 11.32 25.35
CA ASP A 169 15.53 10.28 26.33
C ASP A 169 14.33 9.42 26.77
N ARG A 170 13.11 9.95 26.62
CA ARG A 170 11.86 9.30 27.08
C ARG A 170 10.99 8.79 25.95
N VAL A 171 11.41 9.00 24.70
CA VAL A 171 10.63 8.62 23.51
C VAL A 171 11.29 7.40 22.90
N PRO A 172 10.74 6.18 23.05
CA PRO A 172 11.21 5.02 22.31
C PRO A 172 10.66 5.03 20.88
N ALA A 173 11.30 4.26 19.99
CA ALA A 173 10.76 3.93 18.68
C ALA A 173 10.93 2.45 18.35
N VAL A 174 9.93 1.84 17.73
CA VAL A 174 9.95 0.42 17.35
C VAL A 174 9.44 0.25 15.93
N LEU A 175 10.28 -0.34 15.08
CA LEU A 175 9.90 -0.75 13.73
C LEU A 175 9.44 -2.21 13.77
N LEU A 176 8.18 -2.42 13.39
CA LEU A 176 7.53 -3.72 13.33
C LEU A 176 7.40 -4.15 11.86
N LYS A 177 7.73 -5.41 11.56
CA LYS A 177 7.48 -6.08 10.28
C LYS A 177 6.30 -7.03 10.45
N SER A 178 5.29 -6.91 9.57
CA SER A 178 4.16 -7.84 9.55
C SER A 178 4.62 -9.27 9.30
N LEU A 179 4.01 -10.21 10.00
CA LEU A 179 4.20 -11.64 9.77
C LEU A 179 3.29 -12.14 8.63
N PRO A 180 3.57 -13.33 8.06
CA PRO A 180 2.66 -13.98 7.13
C PRO A 180 1.31 -14.28 7.80
N PHE A 181 0.21 -14.11 7.05
CA PHE A 181 -1.17 -14.36 7.48
C PHE A 181 -1.73 -15.68 6.95
N LYS A 182 -1.30 -16.13 5.78
CA LYS A 182 -1.79 -17.35 5.13
C LYS A 182 -0.97 -18.59 5.52
N GLY A 183 0.31 -18.42 5.80
CA GLY A 183 1.22 -19.50 6.17
C GLY A 183 1.65 -20.36 4.98
N ALA A 184 2.60 -21.27 5.23
CA ALA A 184 3.25 -22.04 4.17
C ALA A 184 2.26 -22.91 3.36
N GLY A 185 2.38 -22.85 2.03
CA GLY A 185 1.60 -23.67 1.10
C GLY A 185 0.27 -23.06 0.64
N ASN A 186 -0.19 -21.98 1.28
CA ASN A 186 -1.34 -21.21 0.83
C ASN A 186 -0.90 -20.02 -0.03
N VAL A 187 -1.66 -19.71 -1.07
CA VAL A 187 -1.42 -18.56 -1.96
C VAL A 187 -2.53 -17.53 -1.75
N ILE A 188 -2.20 -16.26 -1.98
CA ILE A 188 -3.15 -15.15 -2.13
C ILE A 188 -3.32 -14.93 -3.63
N ASP A 189 -4.31 -15.57 -4.23
CA ASP A 189 -4.49 -15.61 -5.69
C ASP A 189 -5.84 -15.09 -6.16
N SER A 190 -6.64 -14.48 -5.29
CA SER A 190 -7.89 -13.84 -5.69
C SER A 190 -8.15 -12.55 -4.93
N ALA A 191 -9.04 -11.72 -5.48
CA ALA A 191 -9.43 -10.47 -4.82
C ALA A 191 -10.08 -10.72 -3.45
N LYS A 192 -10.79 -11.84 -3.29
CA LYS A 192 -11.38 -12.26 -2.01
C LYS A 192 -10.31 -12.53 -0.97
N GLU A 193 -9.26 -13.26 -1.33
CA GLU A 193 -8.17 -13.59 -0.42
C GLU A 193 -7.34 -12.36 -0.05
N TRP A 194 -7.08 -11.47 -1.02
CA TRP A 194 -6.45 -10.19 -0.75
C TRP A 194 -7.24 -9.34 0.26
N LYS A 195 -8.57 -9.32 0.15
CA LYS A 195 -9.45 -8.66 1.14
C LYS A 195 -9.33 -9.31 2.51
N SER A 196 -9.41 -10.63 2.60
CA SER A 196 -9.24 -11.35 3.87
C SER A 196 -7.88 -11.10 4.53
N VAL A 197 -6.80 -11.03 3.73
CA VAL A 197 -5.47 -10.68 4.25
C VAL A 197 -5.41 -9.23 4.73
N ALA A 198 -6.04 -8.30 4.02
CA ALA A 198 -6.13 -6.91 4.46
C ALA A 198 -6.92 -6.77 5.77
N ASP A 199 -8.02 -7.54 5.93
CA ASP A 199 -8.80 -7.57 7.18
C ASP A 199 -7.95 -8.06 8.36
N LEU A 200 -7.21 -9.17 8.17
CA LEU A 200 -6.29 -9.71 9.18
C LEU A 200 -5.15 -8.73 9.51
N PHE A 201 -4.64 -8.03 8.50
CA PHE A 201 -3.62 -7.00 8.68
C PHE A 201 -4.16 -5.83 9.51
N TYR A 202 -5.35 -5.32 9.19
CA TYR A 202 -6.01 -4.25 9.96
C TYR A 202 -6.25 -4.65 11.43
N LEU A 203 -6.74 -5.87 11.67
CA LEU A 203 -6.95 -6.41 13.02
C LEU A 203 -5.63 -6.51 13.78
N SER A 204 -4.55 -6.97 13.13
CA SER A 204 -3.24 -7.11 13.74
C SER A 204 -2.65 -5.75 14.09
N ILE A 205 -2.73 -4.76 13.22
CA ILE A 205 -2.28 -3.39 13.53
C ILE A 205 -3.06 -2.85 14.73
N SER A 206 -4.39 -2.96 14.70
CA SER A 206 -5.25 -2.47 15.76
C SER A 206 -4.89 -3.07 17.13
N ALA A 207 -4.60 -4.38 17.16
CA ALA A 207 -4.13 -5.07 18.36
C ALA A 207 -2.70 -4.68 18.76
N ALA A 208 -1.84 -4.33 17.79
CA ALA A 208 -0.44 -4.01 18.00
C ALA A 208 -0.19 -2.60 18.55
N ILE A 209 -1.07 -1.62 18.32
CA ILE A 209 -0.83 -0.21 18.67
C ILE A 209 -0.34 -0.05 20.12
N GLY A 210 -1.10 -0.56 21.11
CA GLY A 210 -0.77 -0.44 22.54
C GLY A 210 -0.12 -1.66 23.18
N ALA A 211 0.17 -2.72 22.41
CA ALA A 211 0.64 -3.98 22.96
C ALA A 211 2.17 -4.01 23.17
N GLU A 212 2.62 -4.54 24.31
CA GLU A 212 4.03 -4.81 24.58
C GLU A 212 4.58 -5.92 23.65
N SER A 213 3.76 -6.95 23.40
CA SER A 213 4.02 -8.00 22.41
C SER A 213 2.99 -7.88 21.28
N PRO A 214 3.33 -7.21 20.16
CA PRO A 214 2.38 -6.93 19.09
C PRO A 214 2.08 -8.19 18.27
N PRO A 215 0.86 -8.76 18.37
CA PRO A 215 0.50 -9.97 17.64
C PRO A 215 0.50 -9.72 16.13
N GLY A 216 0.95 -10.69 15.34
CA GLY A 216 1.05 -10.55 13.89
C GLY A 216 2.25 -9.73 13.42
N PHE A 217 3.16 -9.34 14.32
CA PHE A 217 4.37 -8.61 13.98
C PHE A 217 5.62 -9.23 14.60
N SER A 218 6.75 -9.01 13.93
CA SER A 218 8.09 -9.18 14.49
C SER A 218 8.75 -7.81 14.65
N VAL A 219 9.65 -7.67 15.62
CA VAL A 219 10.43 -6.44 15.78
C VAL A 219 11.59 -6.47 14.79
N ALA A 220 11.53 -5.62 13.76
CA ALA A 220 12.60 -5.46 12.79
C ALA A 220 13.77 -4.65 13.39
N ASP A 221 13.45 -3.59 14.12
CA ASP A 221 14.44 -2.79 14.84
C ASP A 221 13.78 -1.98 15.97
N ARG A 222 14.59 -1.45 16.89
CA ARG A 222 14.13 -0.59 17.96
C ARG A 222 15.19 0.41 18.42
N MET A 223 14.71 1.55 18.90
CA MET A 223 15.42 2.53 19.70
C MET A 223 14.75 2.57 21.07
N THR A 224 15.51 2.31 22.14
CA THR A 224 14.99 2.48 23.50
C THR A 224 14.75 3.95 23.83
N SER A 225 15.43 4.86 23.13
CA SER A 225 15.27 6.31 23.18
C SER A 225 15.69 6.93 21.85
N LEU A 226 15.02 8.01 21.45
CA LEU A 226 15.38 8.84 20.30
C LEU A 226 16.64 9.71 20.50
N ALA A 227 17.17 9.79 21.72
CA ALA A 227 18.46 10.44 21.98
C ALA A 227 19.66 9.63 21.44
N LEU A 228 19.44 8.34 21.16
CA LEU A 228 20.46 7.49 20.58
C LEU A 228 20.73 7.88 19.12
N PRO A 229 22.00 7.85 18.67
CA PRO A 229 22.34 8.24 17.29
C PRO A 229 21.73 7.30 16.23
N SER A 230 21.47 6.04 16.60
CA SER A 230 20.77 5.07 15.76
C SER A 230 20.17 3.95 16.61
N SER A 231 19.26 3.18 16.01
CA SER A 231 18.78 1.92 16.54
C SER A 231 19.83 0.82 16.56
N VAL A 232 19.48 -0.28 17.24
CA VAL A 232 20.33 -1.47 17.43
C VAL A 232 20.78 -2.06 16.10
N ASN A 233 19.88 -2.18 15.12
CA ASN A 233 20.21 -2.73 13.80
C ASN A 233 20.51 -1.63 12.76
N GLY A 234 20.59 -0.36 13.17
CA GLY A 234 20.89 0.77 12.29
C GLY A 234 19.85 1.03 11.20
N MET A 235 18.58 0.70 11.45
CA MET A 235 17.44 0.94 10.56
C MET A 235 16.60 2.16 10.93
N LEU A 236 16.81 2.73 12.12
CA LEU A 236 16.12 3.92 12.60
C LEU A 236 17.15 4.94 13.09
N ARG A 237 16.87 6.21 12.84
CA ARG A 237 17.53 7.33 13.52
C ARG A 237 16.55 8.50 13.65
N PHE A 238 16.64 9.19 14.76
CA PHE A 238 15.97 10.47 14.96
C PHE A 238 16.90 11.59 14.47
N VAL A 239 16.33 12.63 13.89
CA VAL A 239 17.06 13.84 13.52
C VAL A 239 16.26 15.04 13.99
N ASP A 240 16.88 15.74 14.93
CA ASP A 240 16.48 17.06 15.42
C ASP A 240 16.85 18.09 14.35
N THR A 241 15.85 18.55 13.60
CA THR A 241 16.09 19.38 12.39
C THR A 241 16.43 20.81 12.77
N ASP A 242 15.83 21.33 13.84
CA ASP A 242 16.00 22.72 14.28
C ASP A 242 17.02 22.86 15.44
N SER A 243 17.58 21.73 15.91
CA SER A 243 18.59 21.64 16.98
C SER A 243 18.10 22.16 18.33
N ASN A 244 16.81 22.04 18.63
CA ASN A 244 16.21 22.50 19.88
C ASN A 244 16.33 21.49 21.05
N GLY A 245 16.83 20.27 20.78
CA GLY A 245 17.03 19.20 21.76
C GLY A 245 15.74 18.47 22.19
N LEU A 246 14.64 18.66 21.48
CA LEU A 246 13.34 18.04 21.72
C LEU A 246 12.92 17.19 20.52
N VAL A 247 11.89 16.36 20.73
CA VAL A 247 11.15 15.69 19.66
C VAL A 247 9.85 16.47 19.46
N ASN A 248 9.70 17.15 18.33
CA ASN A 248 8.50 17.92 18.00
C ASN A 248 8.25 18.04 16.48
N ALA A 249 7.31 18.91 16.12
CA ALA A 249 6.95 19.13 14.74
C ALA A 249 8.10 19.78 13.94
N GLY A 250 8.43 19.21 12.78
CA GLY A 250 9.55 19.64 11.93
C GLY A 250 10.81 18.77 12.08
N ASP A 251 10.88 17.95 13.13
CA ASP A 251 11.87 16.89 13.24
C ASP A 251 11.55 15.71 12.31
N ARG A 252 12.46 14.76 12.22
CA ARG A 252 12.24 13.55 11.41
C ARG A 252 12.66 12.27 12.11
N ILE A 253 11.96 11.20 11.76
CA ILE A 253 12.41 9.82 11.92
C ILE A 253 12.83 9.32 10.53
N ASP A 254 14.10 8.97 10.41
CA ASP A 254 14.59 8.31 9.20
C ASP A 254 14.53 6.80 9.39
N ILE A 255 13.94 6.11 8.42
CA ILE A 255 13.76 4.66 8.42
C ILE A 255 14.47 4.09 7.21
N ARG A 256 15.32 3.09 7.42
CA ARG A 256 15.91 2.27 6.36
C ARG A 256 15.38 0.85 6.50
N PRO A 257 14.28 0.51 5.81
CA PRO A 257 13.69 -0.82 5.90
C PRO A 257 14.70 -1.88 5.46
N PRO A 258 14.66 -3.10 6.05
CA PRO A 258 15.39 -4.23 5.52
C PRO A 258 15.05 -4.46 4.05
N ALA A 259 16.01 -4.95 3.27
CA ALA A 259 15.74 -5.43 1.92
C ALA A 259 14.67 -6.53 1.97
N THR A 260 13.84 -6.59 0.93
CA THR A 260 12.90 -7.69 0.74
C THR A 260 13.69 -8.99 0.52
N GLU A 261 13.16 -10.10 1.03
CA GLU A 261 13.85 -11.41 0.98
C GLU A 261 14.06 -11.91 -0.46
N ASN A 262 13.26 -11.41 -1.39
CA ASN A 262 13.29 -11.69 -2.82
C ASN A 262 13.11 -10.40 -3.64
N SER A 263 13.57 -10.44 -4.89
CA SER A 263 13.60 -9.27 -5.79
C SER A 263 12.21 -8.78 -6.22
N ASN A 264 11.17 -9.59 -6.06
CA ASN A 264 9.77 -9.24 -6.31
C ASN A 264 8.95 -9.09 -5.01
N GLY A 265 9.58 -9.16 -3.85
CA GLY A 265 8.91 -9.17 -2.55
C GLY A 265 8.30 -7.85 -2.13
N TRP A 266 7.27 -7.94 -1.30
CA TRP A 266 6.66 -6.84 -0.59
C TRP A 266 6.62 -7.12 0.91
N ASN A 267 6.78 -6.08 1.71
CA ASN A 267 6.66 -6.13 3.16
C ASN A 267 5.88 -4.93 3.66
N SER A 268 5.00 -5.16 4.63
CA SER A 268 4.28 -4.14 5.38
C SER A 268 5.00 -3.88 6.69
N TYR A 269 5.26 -2.61 6.97
CA TYR A 269 5.90 -2.17 8.21
C TYR A 269 4.99 -1.22 8.97
N MET A 270 5.16 -1.23 10.29
CA MET A 270 4.54 -0.29 11.22
C MET A 270 5.63 0.31 12.09
N ILE A 271 5.73 1.64 12.10
CA ILE A 271 6.58 2.36 13.06
C ILE A 271 5.72 2.87 14.20
N ARG A 272 6.17 2.62 15.43
CA ARG A 272 5.61 3.22 16.65
C ARG A 272 6.65 4.12 17.29
N ILE A 273 6.26 5.34 17.60
CA ILE A 273 7.04 6.30 18.39
C ILE A 273 6.27 6.56 19.69
N GLY A 274 6.99 6.69 20.79
CA GLY A 274 6.42 6.95 22.10
C GLY A 274 5.77 5.71 22.72
N ASN A 275 5.15 5.91 23.89
CA ASN A 275 4.46 4.85 24.60
C ASN A 275 2.95 4.91 24.30
N TRP A 276 2.44 3.83 23.72
CA TRP A 276 1.02 3.66 23.36
C TRP A 276 0.19 2.90 24.42
N SER A 277 0.75 2.67 25.61
CA SER A 277 0.03 1.98 26.69
C SER A 277 -1.15 2.81 27.22
N ILE A 278 -2.23 2.11 27.58
CA ILE A 278 -3.50 2.73 28.03
C ILE A 278 -3.36 3.44 29.39
N GLY A 279 -2.34 3.08 30.19
CA GLY A 279 -2.18 3.52 31.59
C GLY A 279 -1.26 4.72 31.84
N ALA A 280 -0.58 5.25 30.82
CA ALA A 280 0.30 6.41 30.95
C ALA A 280 -0.07 7.45 29.88
N PRO A 281 -0.50 8.67 30.24
CA PRO A 281 -0.75 9.72 29.25
C PRO A 281 0.52 9.94 28.43
N ALA A 282 0.38 9.76 27.12
CA ALA A 282 1.45 9.57 26.15
C ALA A 282 2.46 10.73 26.17
N TYR A 283 3.73 10.42 26.46
CA TYR A 283 4.81 11.16 25.84
C TYR A 283 4.66 10.98 24.33
N GLY A 284 4.73 12.08 23.59
CA GLY A 284 4.30 12.19 22.22
C GLY A 284 4.38 10.91 21.39
N SER A 285 3.21 10.41 20.96
CA SER A 285 3.09 9.08 20.37
C SER A 285 2.54 9.14 18.95
N ALA A 286 3.25 8.52 18.01
CA ALA A 286 2.83 8.37 16.62
C ALA A 286 2.89 6.90 16.22
N VAL A 287 1.97 6.48 15.35
CA VAL A 287 1.97 5.22 14.63
C VAL A 287 1.77 5.50 13.15
N HIS A 288 2.50 4.80 12.32
CA HIS A 288 2.38 4.93 10.87
C HIS A 288 2.67 3.59 10.21
N VAL A 289 1.99 3.31 9.10
CA VAL A 289 2.08 2.05 8.37
C VAL A 289 2.41 2.33 6.92
N PHE A 290 3.41 1.63 6.40
CA PHE A 290 3.88 1.81 5.03
C PHE A 290 4.24 0.47 4.39
N LEU A 291 4.22 0.46 3.04
CA LEU A 291 4.62 -0.69 2.24
C LEU A 291 6.02 -0.49 1.67
N VAL A 292 6.78 -1.57 1.60
CA VAL A 292 8.09 -1.64 0.92
C VAL A 292 8.03 -2.76 -0.09
N GLY A 293 8.63 -2.55 -1.25
CA GLY A 293 8.73 -3.58 -2.29
C GLY A 293 9.87 -3.26 -3.26
N PRO A 294 9.87 -3.82 -4.48
CA PRO A 294 11.06 -3.83 -5.33
C PRO A 294 11.57 -2.43 -5.73
N GLY A 295 10.66 -1.46 -5.85
CA GLY A 295 10.99 -0.06 -6.15
C GLY A 295 11.22 0.81 -4.91
N GLY A 296 11.31 0.24 -3.71
CA GLY A 296 11.41 0.98 -2.45
C GLY A 296 10.06 1.20 -1.75
N VAL A 297 10.01 2.22 -0.89
CA VAL A 297 8.82 2.59 -0.12
C VAL A 297 7.70 3.02 -1.07
N LEU A 298 6.53 2.43 -0.88
CA LEU A 298 5.28 2.88 -1.48
C LEU A 298 4.47 3.61 -0.41
N ASP A 299 4.66 4.92 -0.35
CA ASP A 299 3.87 5.82 0.48
C ASP A 299 3.71 7.18 -0.21
N ALA A 300 2.67 7.94 0.17
CA ALA A 300 2.33 9.23 -0.41
C ALA A 300 3.23 10.35 0.10
N LEU A 301 3.60 11.26 -0.78
CA LEU A 301 4.24 12.53 -0.41
C LEU A 301 3.19 13.55 0.11
N PRO A 302 3.56 14.58 0.92
CA PRO A 302 2.62 15.46 1.62
C PRO A 302 1.60 16.21 0.75
N ALA A 303 1.90 16.42 -0.54
CA ALA A 303 1.03 17.07 -1.51
C ALA A 303 0.68 16.14 -2.70
N ALA A 304 0.74 14.83 -2.48
CA ALA A 304 0.75 13.85 -3.55
C ALA A 304 -0.57 13.71 -4.28
N VAL A 305 -1.69 13.96 -3.61
CA VAL A 305 -2.99 13.46 -4.05
C VAL A 305 -3.79 14.53 -4.74
N THR A 306 -4.11 14.31 -6.02
CA THR A 306 -5.10 15.10 -6.75
C THR A 306 -6.13 14.15 -7.36
N ALA A 307 -7.37 14.19 -6.86
CA ALA A 307 -8.51 13.57 -7.49
C ALA A 307 -9.22 14.62 -8.34
N THR A 308 -9.41 14.37 -9.63
CA THR A 308 -10.22 15.26 -10.47
C THR A 308 -11.35 14.45 -11.12
N ALA A 309 -12.55 15.03 -11.08
CA ALA A 309 -13.73 14.47 -11.74
C ALA A 309 -13.79 14.80 -13.24
N SER A 310 -12.69 15.31 -13.84
CA SER A 310 -12.72 15.93 -15.17
C SER A 310 -11.67 15.33 -16.10
N SER A 311 -10.39 15.65 -15.88
CA SER A 311 -9.30 15.24 -16.77
C SER A 311 -7.94 15.48 -16.12
N ILE A 312 -6.95 14.66 -16.47
CA ILE A 312 -5.53 14.94 -16.21
C ILE A 312 -4.78 15.01 -17.55
N SER A 313 -4.04 16.09 -17.76
CA SER A 313 -3.14 16.26 -18.90
C SER A 313 -1.72 15.83 -18.55
N ALA A 314 -0.99 15.24 -19.50
CA ALA A 314 0.43 15.01 -19.33
C ALA A 314 1.16 16.34 -19.02
N SER A 315 1.99 16.37 -17.98
CA SER A 315 2.89 17.50 -17.75
C SER A 315 3.89 17.56 -18.89
N ARG A 316 4.00 18.71 -19.58
CA ARG A 316 5.07 18.94 -20.55
C ARG A 316 6.43 18.85 -19.83
N PRO A 317 7.44 18.19 -20.42
CA PRO A 317 8.80 18.21 -19.90
C PRO A 317 9.39 19.62 -19.87
#